data_AF-A0A1A8QAL3-F1
#
_entry.id   AF-A0A1A8QAL3-F1
#
_cell.length_a   1.000
_cell.length_b   1.000
_cell.length_c   1.000
_cell.angle_alpha   90.00
_cell.angle_beta   90.00
_cell.angle_gamma   90.00
#
_symmetry.space_group_name_H-M   'P 1'
#
loop_
_entity.id
_entity.type
_entity.pdbx_description
1 polymer ?
#
loop_
_entity_poly.entity_id
_entity_poly.type
_entity_poly.pdbx_seq_one_letter_code
_entity_poly.pdbx_strand_id
1 'polypeptide(L)'
;MARVVKVFRTLRNHWKKSTLAVCVLSYGGYWLYGKHCESVVRREACQIAREFGRQQVAPHEGLKKATVILNPAASNGKANSLFEKNAAPILHLAGVEITVVKTDYEGQAKKLLELMELTDMLIVAGGDGTLQEVVTGLLRRPDQETFSNTPIGFIPLGSNNSLSPSLHFLSDDKVKNITSATLSILKGETVPLDVLQIKGEKEQPVFALVGLRWGAFRDVAARISKYWYLGPLKANAAHWLHTLKEWPLVRDVSILYLAPTPRPPDLPSQKPARPNLLRRIVCRLKNYWNPPVKEPPKVEEPEKWEEQQLSTLELYIQTHNKNPVERRINDSLLICAEPNNFTVGEFIAAGSKKQKDPTVFSENHMELEASACRMKLPEGASGFYSIDNEEYEAMPVEISLLPRKLRFFISTERREQLRTQPQRREQQPED
;
A
#
# COMPACT_ATOMS: atom_id res chain seq x y z
N MET A 1 -48.47 -18.18 -38.64
CA MET A 1 -47.43 -19.16 -39.01
C MET A 1 -46.48 -18.70 -40.13
N ALA A 2 -46.97 -18.11 -41.24
CA ALA A 2 -46.10 -17.72 -42.37
C ALA A 2 -44.95 -16.74 -42.04
N ARG A 3 -45.14 -15.81 -41.10
CA ARG A 3 -44.08 -14.88 -40.66
C ARG A 3 -42.96 -15.60 -39.91
N VAL A 4 -43.31 -16.52 -39.01
CA VAL A 4 -42.35 -17.33 -38.24
C VAL A 4 -41.54 -18.23 -39.19
N VAL A 5 -42.20 -18.89 -40.14
CA VAL A 5 -41.53 -19.73 -41.16
C VAL A 5 -40.60 -18.90 -42.05
N LYS A 6 -40.97 -17.68 -42.42
CA LYS A 6 -40.07 -16.74 -43.13
C LYS A 6 -38.85 -16.39 -42.28
N VAL A 7 -39.03 -16.07 -41.00
CA VAL A 7 -37.92 -15.76 -40.08
C VAL A 7 -36.96 -16.95 -39.95
N PHE A 8 -37.47 -18.17 -39.77
CA PHE A 8 -36.64 -19.39 -39.73
C PHE A 8 -35.90 -19.65 -41.04
N ARG A 9 -36.53 -19.44 -42.21
CA ARG A 9 -35.84 -19.55 -43.51
C ARG A 9 -34.74 -18.50 -43.66
N THR A 10 -34.98 -17.27 -43.24
CA THR A 10 -33.98 -16.18 -43.29
C THR A 10 -32.80 -16.45 -42.35
N LEU A 11 -33.06 -16.91 -41.12
CA LEU A 11 -32.04 -17.34 -40.16
C LEU A 11 -31.17 -18.47 -40.73
N ARG A 12 -31.79 -19.47 -41.37
CA ARG A 12 -31.09 -20.58 -42.02
C ARG A 12 -30.24 -20.13 -43.21
N ASN A 13 -30.81 -19.29 -44.08
CA ASN A 13 -30.11 -18.82 -45.30
C ASN A 13 -28.95 -17.86 -44.97
N HIS A 14 -29.00 -17.17 -43.84
CA HIS A 14 -27.95 -16.27 -43.35
C HIS A 14 -27.42 -16.68 -41.98
N TRP A 15 -27.11 -17.97 -41.79
CA TRP A 15 -26.69 -18.49 -40.50
C TRP A 15 -25.46 -17.76 -39.92
N LYS A 16 -24.46 -17.41 -40.75
CA LYS A 16 -23.27 -16.63 -40.33
C LYS A 16 -23.59 -15.22 -39.82
N LYS A 17 -24.56 -14.54 -40.45
CA LYS A 17 -24.97 -13.18 -40.04
C LYS A 17 -25.83 -13.24 -38.77
N SER A 18 -26.65 -14.27 -38.66
CA SER A 18 -27.52 -14.51 -37.52
C SER A 18 -26.73 -14.86 -36.27
N THR A 19 -25.71 -15.73 -36.38
CA THR A 19 -24.82 -16.06 -35.26
C THR A 19 -24.03 -14.84 -34.80
N LEU A 20 -23.48 -14.05 -35.73
CA LEU A 20 -22.79 -12.81 -35.38
C LEU A 20 -23.71 -11.82 -34.66
N ALA A 21 -24.95 -11.63 -35.15
CA ALA A 21 -25.92 -10.77 -34.50
C ALA A 21 -26.27 -11.23 -33.08
N VAL A 22 -26.45 -12.55 -32.88
CA VAL A 22 -26.70 -13.12 -31.54
C VAL A 22 -25.49 -12.88 -30.62
N CYS A 23 -24.26 -13.09 -31.08
CA CYS A 23 -23.06 -12.83 -30.29
C CYS A 23 -22.92 -11.35 -29.91
N VAL A 24 -23.21 -10.43 -30.84
CA VAL A 24 -23.15 -8.99 -30.57
C VAL A 24 -24.24 -8.57 -29.59
N LEU A 25 -25.46 -9.08 -29.73
CA LEU A 25 -26.57 -8.78 -28.83
C LEU A 25 -26.36 -9.38 -27.43
N SER A 26 -25.83 -10.61 -27.33
CA SER A 26 -25.53 -11.23 -26.05
C SER A 26 -24.41 -10.49 -25.33
N TYR A 27 -23.33 -10.13 -26.04
CA TYR A 27 -22.24 -9.33 -25.49
C TYR A 27 -22.72 -7.92 -25.08
N GLY A 28 -23.49 -7.24 -25.94
CA GLY A 28 -24.05 -5.93 -25.64
C GLY A 28 -25.00 -5.94 -24.44
N GLY A 29 -25.85 -6.97 -24.34
CA GLY A 29 -26.73 -7.20 -23.19
C GLY A 29 -25.96 -7.44 -21.90
N TYR A 30 -24.92 -8.28 -21.94
CA TYR A 30 -24.02 -8.50 -20.80
C TYR A 30 -23.30 -7.21 -20.36
N TRP A 31 -22.78 -6.44 -21.32
CA TRP A 31 -22.13 -5.16 -21.05
C TRP A 31 -23.08 -4.13 -20.41
N LEU A 32 -24.31 -4.01 -20.95
CA LEU A 32 -25.36 -3.13 -20.40
C LEU A 32 -25.77 -3.57 -19.00
N TYR A 33 -25.92 -4.88 -18.78
CA TYR A 33 -26.22 -5.43 -17.47
C TYR A 33 -25.13 -5.07 -16.45
N GLY A 34 -23.85 -5.24 -16.81
CA GLY A 34 -22.73 -4.79 -15.98
C GLY A 34 -22.80 -3.31 -15.63
N LYS A 35 -23.12 -2.45 -16.62
CA LYS A 35 -23.31 -1.00 -16.38
C LYS A 35 -24.47 -0.70 -15.43
N HIS A 36 -25.57 -1.45 -15.54
CA HIS A 36 -26.70 -1.33 -14.63
C HIS A 36 -26.30 -1.74 -13.20
N CYS A 37 -25.62 -2.87 -13.02
CA CYS A 37 -25.10 -3.32 -11.72
C CYS A 37 -24.18 -2.27 -11.08
N GLU A 38 -23.24 -1.69 -11.84
CA GLU A 38 -22.40 -0.61 -11.35
C GLU A 38 -23.23 0.60 -10.87
N SER A 39 -24.34 0.93 -11.56
CA SER A 39 -25.23 2.03 -11.17
C SER A 39 -26.03 1.72 -9.90
N VAL A 40 -26.43 0.47 -9.70
CA VAL A 40 -27.12 0.01 -8.48
C VAL A 40 -26.17 0.14 -7.28
N VAL A 41 -24.94 -0.35 -7.41
CA VAL A 41 -23.91 -0.24 -6.36
C VAL A 41 -23.64 1.22 -5.98
N ARG A 42 -23.53 2.12 -6.97
CA ARG A 42 -23.37 3.57 -6.71
C ARG A 42 -24.57 4.14 -5.95
N ARG A 43 -25.78 3.76 -6.34
CA ARG A 43 -27.02 4.23 -5.70
C ARG A 43 -27.09 3.79 -4.24
N GLU A 44 -26.81 2.52 -3.96
CA GLU A 44 -26.78 1.97 -2.60
C GLU A 44 -25.73 2.69 -1.75
N ALA A 45 -24.51 2.88 -2.27
CA ALA A 45 -23.46 3.60 -1.56
C ALA A 45 -23.84 5.06 -1.26
N CYS A 46 -24.50 5.76 -2.19
CA CYS A 46 -24.98 7.12 -1.97
C CYS A 46 -26.13 7.18 -0.94
N GLN A 47 -26.98 6.16 -0.88
CA GLN A 47 -28.03 6.07 0.14
C GLN A 47 -27.42 5.93 1.54
N ILE A 48 -26.43 5.05 1.68
CA ILE A 48 -25.68 4.89 2.94
C ILE A 48 -24.98 6.22 3.31
N ALA A 49 -24.28 6.84 2.37
CA ALA A 49 -23.61 8.13 2.62
C ALA A 49 -24.57 9.25 3.03
N ARG A 50 -25.77 9.28 2.44
CA ARG A 50 -26.82 10.24 2.79
C ARG A 50 -27.32 10.04 4.23
N GLU A 51 -27.31 8.82 4.75
CA GLU A 51 -27.64 8.57 6.15
C GLU A 51 -26.59 9.15 7.09
N PHE A 52 -25.30 9.05 6.74
CA PHE A 52 -24.22 9.72 7.48
C PHE A 52 -24.39 11.24 7.48
N GLY A 53 -24.68 11.86 6.32
CA GLY A 53 -24.87 13.31 6.24
C GLY A 53 -26.14 13.84 6.91
N ARG A 54 -27.10 12.96 7.28
CA ARG A 54 -28.32 13.32 8.02
C ARG A 54 -28.11 13.33 9.54
N GLN A 55 -26.97 12.88 10.02
CA GLN A 55 -26.66 12.88 11.45
C GLN A 55 -26.59 14.32 11.96
N GLN A 56 -27.21 14.56 13.12
CA GLN A 56 -27.21 15.88 13.74
C GLN A 56 -25.87 16.14 14.41
N VAL A 57 -25.29 17.31 14.13
CA VAL A 57 -24.05 17.79 14.76
C VAL A 57 -24.41 18.92 15.71
N ALA A 58 -23.73 19.01 16.84
CA ALA A 58 -23.96 20.09 17.78
C ALA A 58 -23.49 21.43 17.19
N PRO A 59 -24.13 22.57 17.49
CA PRO A 59 -23.78 23.86 16.88
C PRO A 59 -22.34 24.32 17.14
N HIS A 60 -21.69 23.78 18.17
CA HIS A 60 -20.33 24.12 18.58
C HIS A 60 -19.27 23.18 17.97
N GLU A 61 -19.68 22.06 17.37
CA GLU A 61 -18.77 21.12 16.72
C GLU A 61 -18.66 21.48 15.23
N GLY A 62 -17.43 21.75 14.79
CA GLY A 62 -17.16 22.07 13.39
C GLY A 62 -17.35 20.85 12.49
N LEU A 63 -17.63 21.10 11.20
CA LEU A 63 -17.61 20.03 10.21
C LEU A 63 -16.20 19.46 10.08
N LYS A 64 -16.11 18.14 9.94
CA LYS A 64 -14.84 17.46 9.68
C LYS A 64 -14.29 17.92 8.33
N LYS A 65 -13.00 18.24 8.30
CA LYS A 65 -12.29 18.66 7.10
C LYS A 65 -11.46 17.51 6.52
N ALA A 66 -11.69 17.20 5.25
CA ALA A 66 -10.93 16.20 4.52
C ALA A 66 -10.23 16.80 3.31
N THR A 67 -8.92 16.58 3.21
CA THR A 67 -8.15 16.90 1.99
C THR A 67 -7.99 15.65 1.16
N VAL A 68 -8.38 15.70 -0.11
CA VAL A 68 -8.23 14.60 -1.06
C VAL A 68 -7.08 14.92 -2.01
N ILE A 69 -6.04 14.09 -2.04
CA ILE A 69 -4.97 14.14 -3.03
C ILE A 69 -5.28 13.13 -4.13
N LEU A 70 -5.56 13.64 -5.33
CA LEU A 70 -5.95 12.85 -6.50
C LEU A 70 -4.88 12.91 -7.58
N ASN A 71 -4.40 11.73 -8.00
CA ASN A 71 -3.58 11.62 -9.20
C ASN A 71 -4.46 11.30 -10.43
N PRO A 72 -4.73 12.28 -11.32
CA PRO A 72 -5.57 12.08 -12.50
C PRO A 72 -4.93 11.14 -13.54
N ALA A 73 -3.60 11.08 -13.60
CA ALA A 73 -2.86 10.25 -14.57
C ALA A 73 -2.89 8.75 -14.22
N ALA A 74 -3.23 8.41 -12.98
CA ALA A 74 -3.32 7.02 -12.54
C ALA A 74 -4.33 6.18 -13.36
N SER A 75 -4.08 4.87 -13.45
CA SER A 75 -4.91 3.91 -14.20
C SER A 75 -5.13 4.31 -15.68
N ASN A 76 -4.06 4.71 -16.36
CA ASN A 76 -4.08 5.16 -17.76
C ASN A 76 -5.00 6.38 -17.98
N GLY A 77 -4.92 7.38 -17.09
CA GLY A 77 -5.69 8.62 -17.18
C GLY A 77 -7.18 8.52 -16.82
N LYS A 78 -7.64 7.37 -16.33
CA LYS A 78 -9.05 7.15 -15.98
C LYS A 78 -9.39 7.50 -14.53
N ALA A 79 -8.38 7.68 -13.67
CA ALA A 79 -8.55 7.89 -12.23
C ALA A 79 -9.47 9.07 -11.90
N ASN A 80 -9.31 10.23 -12.56
CA ASN A 80 -10.18 11.39 -12.35
C ASN A 80 -11.66 11.03 -12.61
N SER A 81 -11.96 10.40 -13.75
CA SER A 81 -13.33 10.01 -14.08
C SER A 81 -13.91 8.96 -13.13
N LEU A 82 -13.06 8.06 -12.59
CA LEU A 82 -13.46 7.04 -11.64
C LEU A 82 -13.75 7.65 -10.26
N PHE A 83 -12.93 8.61 -9.83
CA PHE A 83 -13.13 9.33 -8.57
C PHE A 83 -14.42 10.14 -8.60
N GLU A 84 -14.59 10.99 -9.61
CA GLU A 84 -15.76 11.88 -9.76
C GLU A 84 -17.08 11.10 -9.84
N LYS A 85 -17.08 9.90 -10.46
CA LYS A 85 -18.29 9.08 -10.60
C LYS A 85 -18.61 8.19 -9.40
N ASN A 86 -17.59 7.69 -8.71
CA ASN A 86 -17.78 6.61 -7.73
C ASN A 86 -17.54 7.06 -6.28
N ALA A 87 -16.63 8.00 -6.04
CA ALA A 87 -16.23 8.40 -4.68
C ALA A 87 -16.69 9.81 -4.31
N ALA A 88 -16.54 10.79 -5.20
CA ALA A 88 -16.90 12.19 -4.92
C ALA A 88 -18.36 12.37 -4.43
N PRO A 89 -19.38 11.74 -5.05
CA PRO A 89 -20.76 11.89 -4.58
C PRO A 89 -20.97 11.35 -3.15
N ILE A 90 -20.28 10.26 -2.79
CA ILE A 90 -20.36 9.64 -1.47
C ILE A 90 -19.79 10.60 -0.43
N LEU A 91 -18.62 11.18 -0.70
CA LEU A 91 -17.97 12.12 0.21
C LEU A 91 -18.84 13.38 0.40
N HIS A 92 -19.34 13.99 -0.68
CA HIS A 92 -20.15 15.20 -0.58
C HIS A 92 -21.50 14.99 0.14
N LEU A 93 -22.10 13.80 0.02
CA LEU A 93 -23.34 13.48 0.72
C LEU A 93 -23.16 13.21 2.21
N ALA A 94 -21.93 12.93 2.65
CA ALA A 94 -21.64 12.56 4.04
C ALA A 94 -21.51 13.74 5.02
N GLY A 95 -21.61 14.98 4.53
CA GLY A 95 -21.50 16.17 5.39
C GLY A 95 -20.07 16.51 5.82
N VAL A 96 -19.07 16.15 5.01
CA VAL A 96 -17.64 16.45 5.24
C VAL A 96 -17.23 17.62 4.35
N GLU A 97 -16.45 18.57 4.89
CA GLU A 97 -15.85 19.64 4.10
C GLU A 97 -14.66 19.08 3.32
N ILE A 98 -14.82 18.94 2.00
CA ILE A 98 -13.85 18.25 1.14
C ILE A 98 -13.10 19.25 0.27
N THR A 99 -11.77 19.24 0.37
CA THR A 99 -10.88 19.97 -0.53
C THR A 99 -10.17 18.97 -1.44
N VAL A 100 -10.47 18.98 -2.73
CA VAL A 100 -9.83 18.08 -3.71
C VAL A 100 -8.65 18.80 -4.36
N VAL A 101 -7.45 18.25 -4.19
CA VAL A 101 -6.23 18.71 -4.84
C VAL A 101 -5.78 17.69 -5.86
N LYS A 102 -5.66 18.13 -7.12
CA LYS A 102 -5.21 17.30 -8.24
C LYS A 102 -3.71 17.49 -8.42
N THR A 103 -2.97 16.40 -8.59
CA THR A 103 -1.54 16.44 -8.89
C THR A 103 -1.32 16.44 -10.39
N ASP A 104 -0.46 17.31 -10.88
CA ASP A 104 -0.09 17.45 -12.29
C ASP A 104 1.12 16.59 -12.67
N TYR A 105 2.09 16.44 -11.74
CA TYR A 105 3.33 15.69 -11.99
C TYR A 105 3.86 14.96 -10.74
N GLU A 106 4.80 14.04 -10.96
CA GLU A 106 5.44 13.23 -9.92
C GLU A 106 6.20 14.09 -8.90
N GLY A 107 6.00 13.82 -7.62
CA GLY A 107 6.60 14.57 -6.52
C GLY A 107 5.93 15.91 -6.20
N GLN A 108 4.90 16.33 -6.94
CA GLN A 108 4.08 17.48 -6.54
C GLN A 108 3.32 17.21 -5.25
N ALA A 109 2.83 15.99 -5.03
CA ALA A 109 2.17 15.62 -3.78
C ALA A 109 3.11 15.75 -2.58
N LYS A 110 4.38 15.35 -2.75
CA LYS A 110 5.44 15.49 -1.73
C LYS A 110 5.58 16.96 -1.30
N LYS A 111 5.77 17.87 -2.26
CA LYS A 111 5.94 19.32 -2.01
C LYS A 111 4.69 19.99 -1.43
N LEU A 112 3.52 19.63 -1.96
CA LEU A 112 2.25 20.16 -1.47
C LEU A 112 2.04 19.78 -0.01
N LEU A 113 2.34 18.53 0.35
CA LEU A 113 2.18 18.05 1.70
C LEU A 113 3.17 18.63 2.69
N GLU A 114 4.33 19.13 2.27
CA GLU A 114 5.22 19.88 3.16
C GLU A 114 4.59 21.20 3.61
N LEU A 115 3.78 21.82 2.74
CA LEU A 115 3.16 23.13 2.95
C LEU A 115 1.70 23.08 3.44
N MET A 116 1.08 21.90 3.41
CA MET A 116 -0.34 21.75 3.73
C MET A 116 -0.62 22.08 5.20
N GLU A 117 -1.78 22.68 5.47
CA GLU A 117 -2.28 22.88 6.82
C GLU A 117 -2.82 21.58 7.43
N LEU A 118 -3.05 21.60 8.74
CA LEU A 118 -3.57 20.45 9.48
C LEU A 118 -5.05 20.23 9.16
N THR A 119 -5.41 19.01 8.79
CA THR A 119 -6.78 18.59 8.47
C THR A 119 -7.18 17.40 9.33
N ASP A 120 -8.48 17.18 9.53
CA ASP A 120 -8.95 16.05 10.35
C ASP A 120 -8.74 14.70 9.67
N MET A 121 -8.71 14.70 8.34
CA MET A 121 -8.54 13.50 7.52
C MET A 121 -7.80 13.80 6.23
N LEU A 122 -6.88 12.91 5.85
CA LEU A 122 -6.23 12.94 4.53
C LEU A 122 -6.71 11.76 3.71
N ILE A 123 -7.13 11.98 2.47
CA ILE A 123 -7.58 10.92 1.57
C ILE A 123 -6.67 10.90 0.34
N VAL A 124 -6.07 9.76 0.05
CA VAL A 124 -5.23 9.53 -1.12
C VAL A 124 -6.02 8.73 -2.14
N ALA A 125 -6.26 9.32 -3.31
CA ALA A 125 -6.97 8.72 -4.42
C ALA A 125 -6.00 8.48 -5.57
N GLY A 126 -5.48 7.24 -5.68
CA GLY A 126 -4.39 6.95 -6.61
C GLY A 126 -3.96 5.49 -6.61
N GLY A 127 -2.70 5.28 -7.01
CA GLY A 127 -2.00 4.00 -6.89
C GLY A 127 -1.00 4.01 -5.73
N ASP A 128 -0.18 2.95 -5.64
CA ASP A 128 0.86 2.83 -4.60
C ASP A 128 1.87 3.97 -4.65
N GLY A 129 2.32 4.39 -5.84
CA GLY A 129 3.26 5.51 -5.97
C GLY A 129 2.74 6.82 -5.40
N THR A 130 1.50 7.21 -5.74
CA THR A 130 0.85 8.39 -5.14
C THR A 130 0.73 8.28 -3.62
N LEU A 131 0.50 7.08 -3.09
CA LEU A 131 0.47 6.86 -1.65
C LEU A 131 1.85 7.00 -1.01
N GLN A 132 2.89 6.44 -1.64
CA GLN A 132 4.28 6.59 -1.22
C GLN A 132 4.73 8.06 -1.22
N GLU A 133 4.36 8.82 -2.26
CA GLU A 133 4.62 10.26 -2.33
C GLU A 133 3.98 11.00 -1.14
N VAL A 134 2.74 10.66 -0.83
CA VAL A 134 2.00 11.30 0.27
C VAL A 134 2.64 10.96 1.61
N VAL A 135 2.92 9.70 1.86
CA VAL A 135 3.57 9.24 3.10
C VAL A 135 4.95 9.86 3.26
N THR A 136 5.72 9.92 2.16
CA THR A 136 7.05 10.55 2.16
C THR A 136 6.96 12.04 2.45
N GLY A 137 6.04 12.77 1.81
CA GLY A 137 5.81 14.19 2.07
C GLY A 137 5.41 14.48 3.52
N LEU A 138 4.56 13.63 4.11
CA LEU A 138 4.12 13.78 5.50
C LEU A 138 5.24 13.55 6.52
N LEU A 139 6.02 12.48 6.33
CA LEU A 139 7.05 12.07 7.30
C LEU A 139 8.36 12.87 7.17
N ARG A 140 8.56 13.58 6.06
CA ARG A 140 9.67 14.54 5.92
C ARG A 140 9.45 15.86 6.66
N ARG A 141 8.22 16.14 7.12
CA ARG A 141 7.90 17.39 7.80
C ARG A 141 8.56 17.48 9.18
N PRO A 142 8.93 18.70 9.63
CA PRO A 142 9.36 18.90 11.00
C PRO A 142 8.23 18.57 12.01
N ASP A 143 6.98 18.87 11.65
CA ASP A 143 5.80 18.63 12.51
C ASP A 143 5.18 17.22 12.35
N GLN A 144 5.97 16.25 11.90
CA GLN A 144 5.51 14.89 11.57
C GLN A 144 4.71 14.20 12.69
N GLU A 145 4.99 14.47 13.97
CA GLU A 145 4.27 13.82 15.09
C GLU A 145 2.79 14.18 15.13
N THR A 146 2.43 15.41 14.74
CA THR A 146 1.02 15.84 14.75
C THR A 146 0.29 15.23 13.56
N PHE A 147 0.94 15.21 12.39
CA PHE A 147 0.37 14.63 11.17
C PHE A 147 0.30 13.10 11.20
N SER A 148 1.22 12.42 11.88
CA SER A 148 1.18 10.96 12.10
C SER A 148 -0.10 10.48 12.79
N ASN A 149 -0.73 11.35 13.60
CA ASN A 149 -1.99 11.05 14.26
C ASN A 149 -3.21 11.26 13.37
N THR A 150 -3.06 11.98 12.25
CA THR A 150 -4.14 12.24 11.30
C THR A 150 -4.41 10.96 10.48
N PRO A 151 -5.65 10.44 10.48
CA PRO A 151 -5.95 9.21 9.78
C PRO A 151 -5.97 9.41 8.26
N ILE A 152 -5.35 8.46 7.56
CA ILE A 152 -5.19 8.44 6.10
C ILE A 152 -6.17 7.46 5.47
N GLY A 153 -7.01 7.93 4.55
CA GLY A 153 -7.88 7.11 3.72
C GLY A 153 -7.21 6.78 2.40
N PHE A 154 -7.25 5.52 1.99
CA PHE A 154 -6.73 5.12 0.68
C PHE A 154 -7.87 4.68 -0.23
N ILE A 155 -8.05 5.37 -1.36
CA ILE A 155 -9.00 5.01 -2.42
C ILE A 155 -8.22 4.38 -3.57
N PRO A 156 -8.35 3.05 -3.78
CA PRO A 156 -7.55 2.32 -4.77
C PRO A 156 -8.04 2.61 -6.19
N LEU A 157 -7.45 3.62 -6.85
CA LEU A 157 -7.74 3.96 -8.25
C LEU A 157 -6.76 3.31 -9.21
N GLY A 158 -5.58 2.89 -8.74
CA GLY A 158 -4.54 2.20 -9.52
C GLY A 158 -4.99 0.86 -10.12
N SER A 159 -4.15 0.30 -11.00
CA SER A 159 -4.36 -1.04 -11.57
C SER A 159 -3.99 -2.13 -10.58
N ASN A 160 -2.83 -1.99 -9.93
CA ASN A 160 -2.36 -2.85 -8.86
C ASN A 160 -2.11 -1.96 -7.65
N ASN A 161 -2.71 -2.29 -6.51
CA ASN A 161 -2.55 -1.53 -5.27
C ASN A 161 -2.17 -2.53 -4.17
N SER A 162 -0.96 -2.45 -3.68
CA SER A 162 -0.35 -3.46 -2.81
C SER A 162 -0.88 -3.37 -1.38
N LEU A 163 -1.27 -2.18 -0.93
CA LEU A 163 -1.89 -1.96 0.39
C LEU A 163 -3.39 -2.24 0.41
N SER A 164 -4.06 -2.21 -0.75
CA SER A 164 -5.52 -2.38 -0.81
C SER A 164 -6.03 -3.71 -0.23
N PRO A 165 -5.37 -4.87 -0.46
CA PRO A 165 -5.74 -6.13 0.19
C PRO A 165 -5.63 -6.09 1.72
N SER A 166 -4.78 -5.24 2.29
CA SER A 166 -4.63 -5.14 3.75
C SER A 166 -5.74 -4.32 4.41
N LEU A 167 -6.23 -3.28 3.71
CA LEU A 167 -7.19 -2.31 4.27
C LEU A 167 -8.64 -2.57 3.88
N HIS A 168 -8.85 -3.08 2.66
CA HIS A 168 -10.18 -3.17 2.05
C HIS A 168 -10.58 -4.61 1.79
N PHE A 169 -11.88 -4.86 1.83
CA PHE A 169 -12.44 -6.12 1.34
C PHE A 169 -12.47 -6.06 -0.20
N LEU A 170 -11.73 -6.96 -0.85
CA LEU A 170 -11.58 -6.97 -2.30
C LEU A 170 -12.73 -7.74 -2.96
N SER A 171 -13.25 -7.17 -4.04
CA SER A 171 -14.20 -7.79 -4.96
C SER A 171 -13.70 -7.67 -6.40
N ASP A 172 -14.25 -8.49 -7.30
CA ASP A 172 -13.89 -8.46 -8.72
C ASP A 172 -14.28 -7.12 -9.39
N ASP A 173 -15.30 -6.45 -8.86
CA ASP A 173 -15.81 -5.18 -9.37
C ASP A 173 -15.01 -3.99 -8.85
N LYS A 174 -14.27 -3.34 -9.75
CA LYS A 174 -13.48 -2.12 -9.42
C LYS A 174 -14.34 -1.01 -8.80
N VAL A 175 -15.57 -0.82 -9.27
CA VAL A 175 -16.49 0.20 -8.73
C VAL A 175 -16.84 -0.10 -7.28
N LYS A 176 -17.13 -1.36 -6.97
CA LYS A 176 -17.45 -1.81 -5.61
C LYS A 176 -16.27 -1.64 -4.66
N ASN A 177 -15.04 -1.89 -5.12
CA ASN A 177 -13.84 -1.64 -4.33
C ASN A 177 -13.67 -0.15 -3.99
N ILE A 178 -13.89 0.75 -4.96
CA ILE A 178 -13.80 2.20 -4.75
C ILE A 178 -14.90 2.70 -3.81
N THR A 179 -16.15 2.29 -4.02
CA THR A 179 -17.27 2.72 -3.18
C THR A 179 -17.15 2.18 -1.76
N SER A 180 -16.78 0.90 -1.60
CA SER A 180 -16.55 0.28 -0.29
C SER A 180 -15.40 0.92 0.48
N ALA A 181 -14.29 1.21 -0.20
CA ALA A 181 -13.16 1.95 0.41
C ALA A 181 -13.60 3.33 0.89
N THR A 182 -14.37 4.06 0.08
CA THR A 182 -14.88 5.40 0.42
C THR A 182 -15.85 5.35 1.61
N LEU A 183 -16.75 4.37 1.65
CA LEU A 183 -17.65 4.16 2.78
C LEU A 183 -16.90 3.77 4.06
N SER A 184 -15.83 2.99 3.95
CA SER A 184 -15.00 2.60 5.10
C SER A 184 -14.30 3.80 5.74
N ILE A 185 -13.86 4.75 4.92
CA ILE A 185 -13.32 6.04 5.38
C ILE A 185 -14.38 6.81 6.17
N LEU A 186 -15.63 6.86 5.68
CA LEU A 186 -16.73 7.54 6.37
C LEU A 186 -17.14 6.86 7.69
N LYS A 187 -17.10 5.52 7.76
CA LYS A 187 -17.32 4.76 8.99
C LYS A 187 -16.31 5.12 10.09
N GLY A 188 -15.10 5.52 9.71
CA GLY A 188 -14.11 6.07 10.63
C GLY A 188 -13.28 5.04 11.40
N GLU A 189 -13.32 3.76 11.02
CA GLU A 189 -12.48 2.74 11.66
C GLU A 189 -11.02 2.87 11.25
N THR A 190 -10.11 2.96 12.21
CA THR A 190 -8.67 3.13 11.94
C THR A 190 -7.83 1.97 12.45
N VAL A 191 -6.73 1.68 11.75
CA VAL A 191 -5.67 0.75 12.15
C VAL A 191 -4.30 1.45 12.06
N PRO A 192 -3.40 1.29 13.05
CA PRO A 192 -2.03 1.75 12.92
C PRO A 192 -1.26 0.85 11.95
N LEU A 193 -0.44 1.45 11.09
CA LEU A 193 0.46 0.76 10.17
C LEU A 193 1.91 1.13 10.46
N ASP A 194 2.78 0.16 10.19
CA ASP A 194 4.23 0.34 10.25
C ASP A 194 4.73 0.97 8.94
N VAL A 195 5.82 1.72 9.01
CA VAL A 195 6.42 2.38 7.86
C VAL A 195 7.90 2.02 7.80
N LEU A 196 8.43 1.71 6.62
CA LEU A 196 9.86 1.56 6.40
C LEU A 196 10.45 2.91 6.03
N GLN A 197 11.48 3.33 6.76
CA GLN A 197 12.31 4.46 6.40
C GLN A 197 13.55 3.94 5.68
N ILE A 198 13.69 4.30 4.41
CA ILE A 198 14.79 3.90 3.52
C ILE A 198 15.64 5.15 3.28
N LYS A 199 16.87 5.14 3.77
CA LYS A 199 17.80 6.26 3.69
C LYS A 199 19.00 5.88 2.82
N GLY A 200 19.14 6.55 1.69
CA GLY A 200 20.37 6.52 0.90
C GLY A 200 21.44 7.45 1.49
N GLU A 201 22.70 7.25 1.10
CA GLU A 201 23.82 8.06 1.64
C GLU A 201 23.71 9.55 1.30
N LYS A 202 23.22 9.88 0.10
CA LYS A 202 23.20 11.26 -0.44
C LYS A 202 21.79 11.85 -0.54
N GLU A 203 20.76 11.02 -0.46
CA GLU A 203 19.38 11.43 -0.71
C GLU A 203 18.58 11.61 0.59
N GLN A 204 17.49 12.37 0.47
CA GLN A 204 16.52 12.46 1.56
C GLN A 204 15.84 11.10 1.79
N PRO A 205 15.47 10.77 3.04
CA PRO A 205 14.85 9.49 3.35
C PRO A 205 13.53 9.32 2.61
N VAL A 206 13.33 8.15 2.01
CA VAL A 206 12.08 7.74 1.36
C VAL A 206 11.32 6.83 2.32
N PHE A 207 10.01 6.97 2.38
CA PHE A 207 9.17 6.18 3.27
C PHE A 207 8.26 5.24 2.46
N ALA A 208 8.17 3.99 2.89
CA ALA A 208 7.41 2.94 2.22
C ALA A 208 6.48 2.23 3.20
N LEU A 209 5.31 1.78 2.73
CA LEU A 209 4.35 1.04 3.52
C LEU A 209 4.48 -0.47 3.32
N VAL A 210 4.83 -0.92 2.12
CA VAL A 210 4.87 -2.35 1.81
C VAL A 210 6.29 -2.88 1.85
N GLY A 211 7.18 -2.37 1.00
CA GLY A 211 8.56 -2.88 0.98
C GLY A 211 9.42 -2.47 -0.22
N LEU A 212 10.69 -2.84 -0.13
CA LEU A 212 11.72 -2.69 -1.15
C LEU A 212 12.04 -4.04 -1.79
N ARG A 213 11.89 -4.15 -3.11
CA ARG A 213 12.22 -5.33 -3.92
C ARG A 213 13.41 -5.08 -4.82
N TRP A 214 14.36 -6.01 -4.80
CA TRP A 214 15.50 -5.98 -5.69
C TRP A 214 15.79 -7.38 -6.24
N GLY A 215 15.84 -7.50 -7.57
CA GLY A 215 16.18 -8.76 -8.23
C GLY A 215 15.49 -8.98 -9.57
N ALA A 216 15.64 -10.18 -10.08
CA ALA A 216 15.21 -10.60 -11.42
C ALA A 216 13.69 -10.49 -11.62
N PHE A 217 12.88 -10.93 -10.65
CA PHE A 217 11.42 -10.86 -10.76
C PHE A 217 10.93 -9.41 -10.89
N ARG A 218 11.54 -8.47 -10.16
CA ARG A 218 11.27 -7.03 -10.27
C ARG A 218 11.66 -6.48 -11.65
N ASP A 219 12.84 -6.82 -12.15
CA ASP A 219 13.30 -6.42 -13.50
C ASP A 219 12.37 -6.93 -14.60
N VAL A 220 11.88 -8.16 -14.48
CA VAL A 220 10.88 -8.71 -15.40
C VAL A 220 9.55 -7.97 -15.26
N ALA A 221 9.06 -7.76 -14.03
CA ALA A 221 7.78 -7.11 -13.76
C ALA A 221 7.69 -5.73 -14.42
N ALA A 222 8.76 -4.94 -14.38
CA ALA A 222 8.86 -3.64 -15.06
C ALA A 222 8.73 -3.75 -16.59
N ARG A 223 9.19 -4.85 -17.19
CA ARG A 223 9.14 -5.10 -18.64
C ARG A 223 7.85 -5.74 -19.13
N ILE A 224 7.04 -6.33 -18.25
CA ILE A 224 5.79 -7.03 -18.65
C ILE A 224 4.85 -6.10 -19.44
N SER A 225 4.77 -4.82 -19.07
CA SER A 225 3.94 -3.81 -19.74
C SER A 225 4.34 -3.58 -21.20
N LYS A 226 5.63 -3.72 -21.54
CA LYS A 226 6.16 -3.56 -22.90
C LYS A 226 5.65 -4.66 -23.85
N TYR A 227 5.37 -5.85 -23.32
CA TYR A 227 4.87 -7.00 -24.07
C TYR A 227 3.34 -7.04 -24.18
N TRP A 228 2.68 -5.88 -24.25
CA TRP A 228 1.22 -5.77 -24.27
C TRP A 228 0.55 -6.55 -25.43
N TYR A 229 1.27 -6.72 -26.55
CA TYR A 229 0.81 -7.42 -27.74
C TYR A 229 0.62 -8.94 -27.55
N LEU A 230 1.26 -9.55 -26.54
CA LEU A 230 1.13 -10.98 -26.24
C LEU A 230 -0.09 -11.33 -25.36
N GLY A 231 -0.90 -10.32 -24.99
CA GLY A 231 -2.15 -10.52 -24.25
C GLY A 231 -1.96 -11.33 -22.96
N PRO A 232 -2.61 -12.50 -22.80
CA PRO A 232 -2.51 -13.30 -21.58
C PRO A 232 -1.14 -13.95 -21.39
N LEU A 233 -0.37 -14.15 -22.46
CA LEU A 233 0.95 -14.79 -22.39
C LEU A 233 2.08 -13.82 -22.04
N LYS A 234 1.81 -12.52 -21.96
CA LYS A 234 2.82 -11.48 -21.73
C LYS A 234 3.67 -11.71 -20.48
N ALA A 235 3.07 -12.26 -19.41
CA ALA A 235 3.76 -12.53 -18.16
C ALA A 235 4.79 -13.65 -18.32
N ASN A 236 4.36 -14.81 -18.80
CA ASN A 236 5.23 -15.96 -19.04
C ASN A 236 6.31 -15.63 -20.10
N ALA A 237 5.92 -14.93 -21.16
CA ALA A 237 6.84 -14.53 -22.22
C ALA A 237 7.90 -13.55 -21.72
N ALA A 238 7.56 -12.59 -20.85
CA ALA A 238 8.54 -11.66 -20.29
C ALA A 238 9.60 -12.39 -19.45
N HIS A 239 9.19 -13.36 -18.62
CA HIS A 239 10.12 -14.18 -17.83
C HIS A 239 11.00 -15.03 -18.76
N TRP A 240 10.40 -15.71 -19.74
CA TRP A 240 11.14 -16.53 -20.70
C TRP A 240 12.15 -15.72 -21.53
N LEU A 241 11.73 -14.59 -22.12
CA LEU A 241 12.62 -13.71 -22.88
C LEU A 241 13.76 -13.15 -22.02
N HIS A 242 13.52 -12.93 -20.73
CA HIS A 242 14.58 -12.50 -19.82
C HIS A 242 15.61 -13.61 -19.60
N THR A 243 15.15 -14.85 -19.36
CA THR A 243 16.04 -16.02 -19.20
C THR A 243 16.86 -16.34 -20.45
N LEU A 244 16.36 -16.02 -21.65
CA LEU A 244 17.13 -16.18 -22.88
C LEU A 244 18.28 -15.19 -23.01
N LYS A 245 18.13 -14.00 -22.41
CA LYS A 245 19.14 -12.96 -22.49
C LYS A 245 20.30 -13.25 -21.54
N GLU A 246 19.98 -13.51 -20.28
CA GLU A 246 20.93 -13.67 -19.19
C GLU A 246 20.40 -14.78 -18.25
N TRP A 247 21.23 -15.80 -17.99
CA TRP A 247 20.98 -16.86 -17.02
C TRP A 247 22.33 -17.43 -16.54
N PRO A 248 22.56 -17.61 -15.22
CA PRO A 248 21.67 -17.37 -14.08
C PRO A 248 21.58 -15.88 -13.67
N LEU A 249 20.42 -15.45 -13.17
CA LEU A 249 20.12 -14.04 -12.81
C LEU A 249 20.40 -13.70 -11.35
N VAL A 250 21.46 -14.30 -10.78
CA VAL A 250 21.76 -14.20 -9.36
C VAL A 250 22.46 -12.88 -9.06
N ARG A 251 22.10 -12.26 -7.94
CA ARG A 251 22.72 -11.03 -7.43
C ARG A 251 23.28 -11.28 -6.04
N ASP A 252 24.52 -10.87 -5.85
CA ASP A 252 25.20 -10.94 -4.56
C ASP A 252 24.96 -9.65 -3.77
N VAL A 253 24.64 -9.81 -2.49
CA VAL A 253 24.23 -8.74 -1.58
C VAL A 253 24.81 -9.00 -0.20
N SER A 254 25.37 -7.98 0.44
CA SER A 254 25.72 -8.06 1.87
C SER A 254 24.67 -7.30 2.67
N ILE A 255 23.98 -8.00 3.57
CA ILE A 255 22.99 -7.42 4.47
C ILE A 255 23.59 -7.43 5.88
N LEU A 256 23.62 -6.25 6.49
CA LEU A 256 23.83 -6.11 7.93
C LEU A 256 22.46 -5.92 8.57
N TYR A 257 22.10 -6.69 9.58
CA TYR A 257 20.80 -6.53 10.25
C TYR A 257 20.95 -6.45 11.77
N LEU A 258 19.94 -5.82 12.38
CA LEU A 258 19.76 -5.76 13.83
C LEU A 258 18.63 -6.68 14.26
N ALA A 259 18.80 -7.30 15.42
CA ALA A 259 17.80 -8.17 16.00
C ALA A 259 16.43 -7.47 16.19
N PRO A 260 15.31 -8.21 16.14
CA PRO A 260 13.98 -7.68 16.41
C PRO A 260 13.86 -6.99 17.77
N THR A 261 13.14 -5.88 17.82
CA THR A 261 12.89 -5.16 19.07
C THR A 261 11.57 -5.61 19.70
N PRO A 262 11.52 -5.85 21.03
CA PRO A 262 10.28 -6.24 21.70
C PRO A 262 9.27 -5.09 21.65
N ARG A 263 8.02 -5.42 21.34
CA ARG A 263 6.95 -4.44 21.22
C ARG A 263 6.68 -3.78 22.58
N PRO A 264 6.72 -2.44 22.69
CA PRO A 264 6.27 -1.77 23.89
C PRO A 264 4.75 -1.93 24.06
N PRO A 265 4.25 -2.04 25.31
CA PRO A 265 2.83 -2.20 25.56
C PRO A 265 2.04 -1.01 24.99
N ASP A 266 0.88 -1.29 24.39
CA ASP A 266 -0.04 -0.29 23.83
C ASP A 266 -0.67 0.55 24.96
N LEU A 267 0.12 1.41 25.61
CA LEU A 267 -0.39 2.40 26.53
C LEU A 267 -0.91 3.60 25.72
N PRO A 268 -2.09 4.14 26.04
CA PRO A 268 -2.55 5.36 25.39
C PRO A 268 -1.51 6.45 25.63
N SER A 269 -1.19 7.20 24.58
CA SER A 269 -0.38 8.42 24.63
C SER A 269 -1.08 9.45 25.55
N GLN A 270 -0.92 9.30 26.86
CA GLN A 270 -1.31 10.34 27.80
C GLN A 270 -0.22 11.39 27.75
N LYS A 271 -0.43 12.46 26.97
CA LYS A 271 0.35 13.68 27.18
C LYS A 271 0.15 14.07 28.65
N PRO A 272 1.20 14.12 29.48
CA PRO A 272 1.03 14.44 30.88
C PRO A 272 0.33 15.80 30.98
N ALA A 273 -0.77 15.85 31.72
CA ALA A 273 -1.54 17.08 31.90
C ALA A 273 -0.59 18.19 32.36
N ARG A 274 -0.65 19.34 31.68
CA ARG A 274 0.23 20.48 31.93
C ARG A 274 0.11 20.82 33.42
N PRO A 275 1.19 20.70 34.24
CA PRO A 275 1.08 20.94 35.67
C PRO A 275 0.67 22.39 35.94
N ASN A 276 -0.10 22.60 37.01
CA ASN A 276 -0.58 23.91 37.45
C ASN A 276 0.55 24.93 37.58
N LEU A 277 0.22 26.22 37.43
CA LEU A 277 1.16 27.33 37.35
C LEU A 277 2.06 27.43 38.61
N LEU A 278 1.49 27.23 39.79
CA LEU A 278 2.24 27.13 41.05
C LEU A 278 3.26 25.98 41.04
N ARG A 279 2.86 24.79 40.58
CA ARG A 279 3.76 23.63 40.48
C ARG A 279 4.91 23.89 39.50
N ARG A 280 4.68 24.65 38.44
CA ARG A 280 5.73 25.08 37.50
C ARG A 280 6.70 26.06 38.14
N ILE A 281 6.21 27.05 38.86
CA ILE A 281 7.05 28.02 39.59
C ILE A 281 7.90 27.28 40.63
N VAL A 282 7.27 26.37 41.39
CA VAL A 282 7.97 25.53 42.38
C VAL A 282 9.00 24.61 41.71
N CYS A 283 8.67 23.95 40.60
CA CYS A 283 9.64 23.13 39.86
C CYS A 283 10.78 23.98 39.27
N ARG A 284 10.50 25.21 38.81
CA ARG A 284 11.51 26.12 38.26
C ARG A 284 12.44 26.65 39.34
N LEU A 285 11.90 27.01 40.51
CA LEU A 285 12.67 27.34 41.69
C LEU A 285 13.48 26.11 42.14
N LYS A 286 12.86 24.94 42.28
CA LYS A 286 13.55 23.70 42.64
C LYS A 286 14.72 23.39 41.68
N ASN A 287 14.53 23.57 40.37
CA ASN A 287 15.58 23.38 39.37
C ASN A 287 16.65 24.49 39.37
N TYR A 288 16.32 25.70 39.85
CA TYR A 288 17.28 26.79 40.03
C TYR A 288 18.20 26.54 41.24
N TRP A 289 17.62 26.06 42.35
CA TRP A 289 18.34 25.78 43.59
C TRP A 289 19.03 24.40 43.57
N ASN A 290 18.43 23.41 42.90
CA ASN A 290 18.96 22.07 42.67
C ASN A 290 18.82 21.74 41.18
N PRO A 291 19.76 22.20 40.33
CA PRO A 291 19.76 21.79 38.93
C PRO A 291 19.79 20.27 38.86
N PRO A 292 18.95 19.64 38.00
CA PRO A 292 19.04 18.21 37.80
C PRO A 292 20.46 17.89 37.38
N VAL A 293 21.11 17.00 38.14
CA VAL A 293 22.40 16.45 37.75
C VAL A 293 22.19 15.90 36.36
N LYS A 294 22.96 16.40 35.38
CA LYS A 294 22.96 15.79 34.04
C LYS A 294 23.36 14.35 34.26
N GLU A 295 22.40 13.44 34.12
CA GLU A 295 22.71 12.02 34.08
C GLU A 295 23.82 11.88 33.03
N PRO A 296 24.95 11.22 33.37
CA PRO A 296 25.93 10.92 32.34
C PRO A 296 25.19 10.24 31.20
N PRO A 297 25.48 10.60 29.94
CA PRO A 297 24.80 9.98 28.81
C PRO A 297 24.84 8.47 29.03
N LYS A 298 23.65 7.84 29.06
CA LYS A 298 23.56 6.38 29.09
C LYS A 298 24.50 5.89 28.00
N VAL A 299 25.50 5.10 28.38
CA VAL A 299 26.36 4.45 27.41
C VAL A 299 25.44 3.47 26.69
N GLU A 300 24.93 3.88 25.52
CA GLU A 300 24.15 3.01 24.65
C GLU A 300 25.05 1.82 24.34
N GLU A 301 24.58 0.61 24.69
CA GLU A 301 25.31 -0.60 24.32
C GLU A 301 25.51 -0.59 22.81
N PRO A 302 26.73 -0.87 22.30
CA PRO A 302 26.99 -0.83 20.88
C PRO A 302 26.03 -1.79 20.17
N GLU A 303 25.23 -1.26 19.25
CA GLU A 303 24.32 -2.05 18.43
C GLU A 303 25.10 -3.19 17.77
N LYS A 304 24.71 -4.43 18.04
CA LYS A 304 25.34 -5.62 17.47
C LYS A 304 24.74 -5.89 16.11
N TRP A 305 25.44 -5.45 15.07
CA TRP A 305 25.11 -5.75 13.68
C TRP A 305 25.62 -7.13 13.29
N GLU A 306 24.73 -7.98 12.79
CA GLU A 306 25.08 -9.28 12.21
C GLU A 306 25.20 -9.15 10.70
N GLU A 307 26.29 -9.67 10.13
CA GLU A 307 26.52 -9.61 8.67
C GLU A 307 26.17 -10.94 8.02
N GLN A 308 25.40 -10.87 6.94
CA GLN A 308 25.08 -12.01 6.12
C GLN A 308 25.25 -11.67 4.64
N GLN A 309 26.03 -12.52 3.96
CA GLN A 309 26.22 -12.45 2.51
C GLN A 309 25.22 -13.39 1.84
N LEU A 310 24.44 -12.84 0.91
CA LEU A 310 23.37 -13.54 0.22
C LEU A 310 23.56 -13.47 -1.28
N SER A 311 23.46 -14.63 -1.93
CA SER A 311 23.46 -14.76 -3.38
C SER A 311 22.07 -15.22 -3.80
N THR A 312 21.23 -14.30 -4.27
CA THR A 312 19.78 -14.50 -4.41
C THR A 312 19.26 -14.03 -5.76
N LEU A 313 18.14 -14.58 -6.21
CA LEU A 313 17.45 -14.12 -7.43
C LEU A 313 16.61 -12.87 -7.16
N GLU A 314 15.99 -12.81 -6.00
CA GLU A 314 15.20 -11.68 -5.54
C GLU A 314 15.32 -11.55 -4.02
N LEU A 315 15.61 -10.34 -3.58
CA LEU A 315 15.54 -9.87 -2.22
C LEU A 315 14.30 -8.99 -2.07
N TYR A 316 13.51 -9.25 -1.04
CA TYR A 316 12.37 -8.43 -0.67
C TYR A 316 12.40 -8.11 0.80
N ILE A 317 12.48 -6.82 1.10
CA ILE A 317 12.44 -6.30 2.46
C ILE A 317 11.07 -5.67 2.64
N GLN A 318 10.22 -6.29 3.46
CA GLN A 318 8.81 -5.91 3.58
C GLN A 318 8.39 -5.69 5.03
N THR A 319 7.32 -4.91 5.20
CA THR A 319 6.60 -4.81 6.47
C THR A 319 5.65 -5.99 6.62
N HIS A 320 5.18 -6.21 7.85
CA HIS A 320 4.09 -7.12 8.10
C HIS A 320 2.69 -6.50 7.92
N ASN A 321 2.58 -5.42 7.14
CA ASN A 321 1.32 -4.70 6.92
C ASN A 321 0.29 -5.52 6.11
N LYS A 322 0.60 -6.75 5.66
CA LYS A 322 -0.39 -7.67 5.07
C LYS A 322 -1.52 -8.02 6.04
N ASN A 323 -1.17 -8.18 7.32
CA ASN A 323 -2.12 -8.29 8.42
C ASN A 323 -1.75 -7.29 9.54
N PRO A 324 -2.31 -6.06 9.50
CA PRO A 324 -2.02 -5.05 10.50
C PRO A 324 -2.78 -5.26 11.83
N VAL A 325 -3.74 -6.19 11.88
CA VAL A 325 -4.55 -6.44 13.09
C VAL A 325 -3.90 -7.49 13.99
N GLU A 326 -2.98 -8.28 13.43
CA GLU A 326 -2.23 -9.30 14.15
C GLU A 326 -1.33 -8.68 15.24
N ARG A 327 -1.44 -9.22 16.46
CA ARG A 327 -0.58 -8.82 17.57
C ARG A 327 0.69 -9.66 17.55
N ARG A 328 1.83 -8.99 17.40
CA ARG A 328 3.16 -9.60 17.45
C ARG A 328 3.87 -9.27 18.75
N ILE A 329 4.82 -10.13 19.11
CA ILE A 329 5.68 -9.94 20.28
C ILE A 329 6.74 -8.89 19.99
N ASN A 330 7.30 -8.92 18.78
CA ASN A 330 8.35 -8.00 18.33
C ASN A 330 7.80 -7.04 17.27
N ASP A 331 8.34 -5.83 17.25
CA ASP A 331 8.24 -4.92 16.13
C ASP A 331 9.48 -5.19 15.23
N SER A 332 9.25 -5.84 14.09
CA SER A 332 10.27 -6.27 13.11
C SER A 332 9.83 -5.97 11.68
N LEU A 333 10.81 -5.86 10.78
CA LEU A 333 10.69 -5.94 9.34
C LEU A 333 11.12 -7.34 8.89
N LEU A 334 10.58 -7.76 7.75
CA LEU A 334 10.80 -9.09 7.21
C LEU A 334 11.72 -9.03 5.99
N ILE A 335 12.83 -9.76 6.05
CA ILE A 335 13.77 -9.91 4.95
C ILE A 335 13.54 -11.29 4.34
N CYS A 336 12.98 -11.31 3.14
CA CYS A 336 12.74 -12.53 2.37
C CYS A 336 13.70 -12.58 1.19
N ALA A 337 14.42 -13.68 1.03
CA ALA A 337 15.32 -13.88 -0.09
C ALA A 337 15.06 -15.21 -0.80
N GLU A 338 14.89 -15.15 -2.12
CA GLU A 338 14.72 -16.35 -2.94
C GLU A 338 16.07 -17.06 -3.16
N PRO A 339 16.10 -18.40 -3.10
CA PRO A 339 17.33 -19.16 -3.32
C PRO A 339 17.86 -18.97 -4.75
N ASN A 340 19.13 -19.31 -4.94
CA ASN A 340 19.80 -19.28 -6.24
C ASN A 340 19.53 -20.52 -7.10
N ASN A 341 18.97 -21.60 -6.53
CA ASN A 341 18.79 -22.90 -7.17
C ASN A 341 17.44 -23.05 -7.90
N PHE A 342 17.06 -22.09 -8.74
CA PHE A 342 15.85 -22.22 -9.57
C PHE A 342 16.17 -22.88 -10.91
N THR A 343 15.25 -23.70 -11.41
CA THR A 343 15.18 -24.00 -12.83
C THR A 343 14.46 -22.88 -13.60
N VAL A 344 14.71 -22.77 -14.91
CA VAL A 344 14.02 -21.79 -15.77
C VAL A 344 12.49 -21.97 -15.73
N GLY A 345 12.02 -23.23 -15.68
CA GLY A 345 10.59 -23.54 -15.59
C GLY A 345 9.97 -23.05 -14.28
N GLU A 346 10.64 -23.30 -13.15
CA GLU A 346 10.21 -22.81 -11.84
C GLU A 346 10.24 -21.29 -11.76
N PHE A 347 11.26 -20.64 -12.33
CA PHE A 347 11.34 -19.18 -12.40
C PHE A 347 10.14 -18.59 -13.14
N ILE A 348 9.76 -19.13 -14.31
CA ILE A 348 8.59 -18.64 -15.06
C ILE A 348 7.30 -18.88 -14.27
N ALA A 349 7.14 -20.05 -13.67
CA ALA A 349 5.96 -20.41 -12.90
C ALA A 349 5.80 -19.55 -11.63
N ALA A 350 6.90 -19.33 -10.89
CA ALA A 350 6.97 -18.48 -9.71
C ALA A 350 6.73 -17.02 -10.08
N GLY A 351 7.31 -16.54 -11.18
CA GLY A 351 7.16 -15.18 -11.66
C GLY A 351 5.72 -14.79 -11.96
N SER A 352 4.95 -15.69 -12.59
CA SER A 352 3.51 -15.47 -12.84
C SER A 352 2.67 -15.47 -11.56
N LYS A 353 3.09 -16.19 -10.51
CA LYS A 353 2.45 -16.11 -9.18
C LYS A 353 2.80 -14.79 -8.49
N LYS A 354 4.08 -14.42 -8.47
CA LYS A 354 4.62 -13.18 -7.89
C LYS A 354 4.04 -11.91 -8.52
N GLN A 355 3.70 -11.95 -9.81
CA GLN A 355 3.02 -10.84 -10.46
C GLN A 355 1.64 -10.54 -9.84
N LYS A 356 0.92 -11.58 -9.39
CA LYS A 356 -0.40 -11.43 -8.77
C LYS A 356 -0.28 -11.05 -7.29
N ASP A 357 0.57 -11.75 -6.56
CA ASP A 357 0.89 -11.45 -5.17
C ASP A 357 2.42 -11.49 -4.99
N PRO A 358 3.07 -10.32 -4.82
CA PRO A 358 4.53 -10.23 -4.72
C PRO A 358 5.09 -10.81 -3.41
N THR A 359 4.22 -11.05 -2.42
CA THR A 359 4.61 -11.61 -1.12
C THR A 359 4.71 -13.14 -1.13
N VAL A 360 4.41 -13.78 -2.27
CA VAL A 360 4.52 -15.24 -2.41
C VAL A 360 5.97 -15.60 -2.69
N PHE A 361 6.54 -16.38 -1.78
CA PHE A 361 7.88 -16.97 -1.89
C PHE A 361 7.82 -18.48 -2.09
N SER A 362 8.92 -19.04 -2.55
CA SER A 362 9.10 -20.50 -2.70
C SER A 362 9.34 -21.18 -1.36
N GLU A 363 9.17 -22.49 -1.26
CA GLU A 363 9.28 -23.20 0.03
C GLU A 363 10.67 -23.06 0.68
N ASN A 364 11.74 -23.10 -0.13
CA ASN A 364 13.13 -22.99 0.34
C ASN A 364 13.65 -21.54 0.40
N HIS A 365 12.77 -20.56 0.58
CA HIS A 365 13.19 -19.17 0.75
C HIS A 365 13.78 -18.95 2.14
N MET A 366 14.69 -18.00 2.21
CA MET A 366 15.23 -17.54 3.48
C MET A 366 14.36 -16.41 4.01
N GLU A 367 13.93 -16.51 5.25
CA GLU A 367 13.12 -15.52 5.96
C GLU A 367 13.85 -15.12 7.25
N LEU A 368 14.07 -13.82 7.44
CA LEU A 368 14.66 -13.27 8.65
C LEU A 368 13.85 -12.09 9.16
N GLU A 369 13.70 -12.01 10.47
CA GLU A 369 13.16 -10.83 11.14
C GLU A 369 14.29 -9.94 11.65
N ALA A 370 14.18 -8.64 11.37
CA ALA A 370 15.12 -7.64 11.83
C ALA A 370 14.38 -6.37 12.30
N SER A 371 15.00 -5.49 13.06
CA SER A 371 14.44 -4.16 13.36
C SER A 371 14.89 -3.10 12.34
N ALA A 372 16.15 -3.19 11.94
CA ALA A 372 16.76 -2.39 10.89
C ALA A 372 17.74 -3.24 10.08
N CYS A 373 17.99 -2.87 8.83
CA CYS A 373 19.00 -3.49 8.00
C CYS A 373 19.74 -2.47 7.12
N ARG A 374 21.02 -2.70 6.87
CA ARG A 374 21.83 -1.96 5.91
C ARG A 374 22.17 -2.87 4.76
N MET A 375 21.71 -2.49 3.58
CA MET A 375 21.98 -3.20 2.34
C MET A 375 23.22 -2.59 1.68
N LYS A 376 24.28 -3.38 1.56
CA LYS A 376 25.47 -3.02 0.78
C LYS A 376 25.42 -3.74 -0.56
N LEU A 377 25.54 -2.95 -1.62
CA LEU A 377 25.62 -3.44 -3.00
C LEU A 377 27.10 -3.54 -3.42
N PRO A 378 27.49 -4.53 -4.24
CA PRO A 378 28.86 -4.61 -4.75
C PRO A 378 29.19 -3.42 -5.66
N GLU A 379 30.45 -2.98 -5.65
CA GLU A 379 30.92 -1.84 -6.43
C GLU A 379 30.70 -2.08 -7.94
N GLY A 380 29.96 -1.18 -8.60
CA GLY A 380 29.62 -1.30 -10.02
C GLY A 380 28.30 -2.01 -10.33
N ALA A 381 27.51 -2.39 -9.32
CA ALA A 381 26.16 -2.92 -9.53
C ALA A 381 25.21 -1.84 -10.06
N SER A 382 25.16 -1.67 -11.39
CA SER A 382 24.12 -0.86 -12.03
C SER A 382 22.79 -1.60 -11.99
N GLY A 383 21.76 -0.98 -11.43
CA GLY A 383 20.42 -1.54 -11.38
C GLY A 383 19.43 -0.57 -10.77
N PHE A 384 18.19 -0.99 -10.69
CA PHE A 384 17.14 -0.29 -9.98
C PHE A 384 16.65 -1.20 -8.86
N TYR A 385 16.10 -0.68 -7.78
CA TYR A 385 15.19 -1.44 -6.92
C TYR A 385 13.80 -0.84 -7.02
N SER A 386 12.78 -1.57 -6.59
CA SER A 386 11.43 -1.03 -6.52
C SER A 386 11.00 -0.85 -5.08
N ILE A 387 10.61 0.36 -4.72
CA ILE A 387 9.96 0.68 -3.44
C ILE A 387 8.47 0.85 -3.76
N ASP A 388 7.58 0.06 -3.15
CA ASP A 388 6.12 0.17 -3.33
C ASP A 388 5.64 0.30 -4.81
N ASN A 389 6.28 -0.42 -5.73
CA ASN A 389 6.04 -0.40 -7.19
C ASN A 389 6.57 0.84 -7.96
N GLU A 390 7.29 1.75 -7.32
CA GLU A 390 8.07 2.81 -7.98
C GLU A 390 9.52 2.37 -8.20
N GLU A 391 10.17 2.85 -9.26
CA GLU A 391 11.55 2.52 -9.61
C GLU A 391 12.51 3.55 -9.00
N TYR A 392 13.56 3.06 -8.34
CA TYR A 392 14.61 3.88 -7.74
C TYR A 392 15.98 3.32 -8.12
N GLU A 393 16.98 4.18 -8.25
CA GLU A 393 18.35 3.77 -8.56
C GLU A 393 18.94 2.94 -7.40
N ALA A 394 19.60 1.84 -7.74
CA ALA A 394 20.18 0.95 -6.75
C ALA A 394 21.43 1.58 -6.13
N MET A 395 21.36 1.89 -4.84
CA MET A 395 22.46 2.39 -4.02
C MET A 395 22.48 1.68 -2.66
N PRO A 396 23.60 1.73 -1.91
CA PRO A 396 23.62 1.31 -0.52
C PRO A 396 22.59 2.10 0.29
N VAL A 397 21.76 1.40 1.06
CA VAL A 397 20.67 2.00 1.84
C VAL A 397 20.60 1.44 3.24
N GLU A 398 20.26 2.31 4.18
CA GLU A 398 19.86 1.95 5.54
C GLU A 398 18.34 1.93 5.62
N ILE A 399 17.78 0.81 6.05
CA ILE A 399 16.34 0.56 6.14
C ILE A 399 16.02 0.35 7.61
N SER A 400 15.10 1.15 8.13
CA SER A 400 14.64 1.06 9.52
C SER A 400 13.13 1.00 9.59
N LEU A 401 12.60 0.22 10.54
CA LEU A 401 11.18 0.15 10.79
C LEU A 401 10.74 1.28 11.72
N LEU A 402 9.69 2.00 11.33
CA LEU A 402 8.94 2.92 12.17
C LEU A 402 7.60 2.27 12.55
N PRO A 403 7.52 1.60 13.71
CA PRO A 403 6.33 0.86 14.09
C PRO A 403 5.16 1.81 14.40
N ARG A 404 3.96 1.45 13.92
CA ARG A 404 2.67 2.11 14.22
C ARG A 404 2.68 3.62 13.96
N LYS A 405 3.48 4.08 12.99
CA LYS A 405 3.77 5.50 12.76
C LYS A 405 2.60 6.25 12.10
N LEU A 406 1.79 5.56 11.29
CA LEU A 406 0.67 6.15 10.57
C LEU A 406 -0.63 5.42 10.89
N ARG A 407 -1.76 6.12 10.79
CA ARG A 407 -3.09 5.53 10.98
C ARG A 407 -3.84 5.51 9.67
N PHE A 408 -4.37 4.35 9.28
CA PHE A 408 -5.13 4.17 8.05
C PHE A 408 -6.57 3.77 8.34
N PHE A 409 -7.50 4.15 7.48
CA PHE A 409 -8.86 3.60 7.54
C PHE A 409 -8.90 2.15 7.05
N ILE A 410 -9.64 1.31 7.77
CA ILE A 410 -9.82 -0.10 7.47
C ILE A 410 -11.32 -0.41 7.37
N SER A 411 -11.71 -1.30 6.45
CA SER A 411 -13.09 -1.81 6.42
C SER A 411 -13.36 -2.68 7.65
N THR A 412 -14.53 -2.49 8.26
CA THR A 412 -15.05 -3.32 9.37
C THR A 412 -14.97 -4.81 9.04
N GLU A 413 -15.43 -5.18 7.84
CA GLU A 413 -15.48 -6.56 7.35
C GLU A 413 -14.07 -7.14 7.19
N ARG A 414 -13.15 -6.33 6.65
CA ARG A 414 -11.76 -6.76 6.45
C ARG A 414 -11.04 -6.94 7.77
N ARG A 415 -11.29 -6.05 8.74
CA ARG A 415 -10.72 -6.15 10.08
C ARG A 415 -11.14 -7.42 10.80
N GLU A 416 -12.40 -7.82 10.68
CA GLU A 416 -12.92 -9.08 11.23
C GLU A 416 -12.33 -10.30 10.51
N GLN A 417 -12.24 -10.26 9.18
CA GLN A 417 -11.61 -11.32 8.39
C GLN A 417 -10.15 -11.55 8.79
N LEU A 418 -9.39 -10.47 9.01
CA LEU A 418 -7.98 -10.56 9.41
C LEU A 418 -7.77 -11.08 10.83
N ARG A 419 -8.77 -10.90 11.73
CA ARG A 419 -8.74 -11.48 13.09
C ARG A 419 -9.01 -12.98 13.10
N THR A 420 -9.82 -13.46 12.16
CA THR A 420 -10.22 -14.88 12.09
C THR A 420 -9.26 -15.73 11.27
N GLN A 421 -8.33 -15.12 10.52
CA GLN A 421 -7.29 -15.85 9.82
C GLN A 421 -6.39 -16.58 10.83
N PRO A 422 -6.15 -17.90 10.65
CA PRO A 422 -5.25 -18.64 11.52
C PRO A 422 -3.84 -18.06 11.40
N GLN A 423 -3.21 -17.81 12.55
CA GLN A 423 -1.81 -17.43 12.63
C GLN A 423 -0.99 -18.49 11.88
N ARG A 424 -0.16 -18.08 10.93
CA ARG A 424 0.89 -18.98 10.41
C ARG A 424 1.77 -19.29 11.62
N ARG A 425 1.65 -20.51 12.16
CA ARG A 425 2.57 -21.00 13.18
C ARG A 425 3.96 -20.96 12.55
N GLU A 426 4.82 -20.09 13.07
CA GLU A 426 6.26 -20.25 12.96
C GLU A 426 6.57 -21.66 13.43
N GLN A 427 7.05 -22.50 12.51
CA GLN A 427 7.64 -23.78 12.85
C GLN A 427 8.96 -23.44 13.54
N GLN A 428 8.95 -23.32 14.87
CA GLN A 428 10.17 -23.49 15.63
C GLN A 428 10.66 -24.92 15.37
N PRO A 429 11.93 -25.15 14.99
CA PRO A 429 12.49 -26.49 15.00
C PRO A 429 12.43 -27.00 16.45
N GLU A 430 11.76 -28.13 16.66
CA GLU A 430 11.91 -28.88 17.91
C GLU A 430 13.35 -29.41 17.95
N ASP A 431 14.10 -28.98 18.97
CA ASP A 431 15.43 -29.48 19.33
C ASP A 431 15.41 -30.96 19.77
#